data_AF-A0A7X7SJG7-F1
#
_entry.id   AF-A0A7X7SJG7-F1
#
_cell.length_a   1.000
_cell.length_b   1.000
_cell.length_c   1.000
_cell.angle_alpha   90.00
_cell.angle_beta   90.00
_cell.angle_gamma   90.00
#
_symmetry.space_group_name_H-M   'P 1'
#
loop_
_entity.id
_entity.type
_entity.pdbx_description
1 polymer ?
#
loop_
_entity_poly.entity_id
_entity_poly.type
_entity_poly.pdbx_seq_one_letter_code
_entity_poly.pdbx_strand_id
1 'polypeptide(L)'
;MTPPRARHVSPLLLALVLACGGDAETEQPTTDARAAADAPQMGQSNEADIEEVADYRLTLDAVEKMHQAQLNIYAAMQRNPQIAQMASMDAEEFSLDALEARFNDVPEVRNAVESAGLSVREYGVVMLALFQASFAQASLDMGADRDEVLAATGMRPENLDFVAHHRDDLRRMQDQLEAVAQEADETAQ
;
A
#
# COMPACT_ATOMS: atom_id res chain seq x y z
N MET A 1 4.06 -42.97 -16.77
CA MET A 1 4.08 -42.29 -15.46
C MET A 1 4.47 -40.85 -15.71
N THR A 2 3.57 -39.91 -15.45
CA THR A 2 3.75 -38.49 -15.76
C THR A 2 4.00 -37.75 -14.44
N PRO A 3 5.03 -36.91 -14.31
CA PRO A 3 5.23 -36.16 -13.07
C PRO A 3 4.08 -35.14 -12.87
N PRO A 4 3.67 -34.87 -11.62
CA PRO A 4 2.68 -33.86 -11.34
C PRO A 4 3.22 -32.47 -11.73
N ARG A 5 2.38 -31.66 -12.36
CA ARG A 5 2.71 -30.25 -12.66
C ARG A 5 2.99 -29.53 -11.34
N ALA A 6 4.15 -28.88 -11.25
CA ALA A 6 4.43 -27.95 -10.17
C ALA A 6 3.34 -26.87 -10.17
N ARG A 7 2.73 -26.62 -9.01
CA ARG A 7 1.93 -25.41 -8.81
C ARG A 7 2.90 -24.24 -8.88
N HIS A 8 2.75 -23.38 -9.88
CA HIS A 8 3.44 -22.11 -9.89
C HIS A 8 2.98 -21.32 -8.66
N VAL A 9 3.92 -21.01 -7.77
CA VAL A 9 3.71 -20.03 -6.71
C VAL A 9 3.80 -18.67 -7.40
N SER A 10 2.69 -17.93 -7.47
CA SER A 10 2.71 -16.56 -7.99
C SER A 10 3.46 -15.66 -7.01
N PRO A 11 4.56 -15.00 -7.42
CA PRO A 11 5.15 -13.92 -6.63
C PRO A 11 4.36 -12.64 -6.92
N LEU A 12 3.16 -12.53 -6.34
CA LEU A 12 2.32 -11.34 -6.48
C LEU A 12 2.37 -10.51 -5.19
N LEU A 13 3.52 -9.86 -4.94
CA LEU A 13 3.67 -8.96 -3.78
C LEU A 13 3.81 -7.48 -4.17
N LEU A 14 4.18 -7.16 -5.42
CA LEU A 14 3.94 -5.83 -6.00
C LEU A 14 3.94 -5.87 -7.54
N ALA A 15 2.75 -5.88 -8.16
CA ALA A 15 2.62 -5.90 -9.62
C ALA A 15 1.46 -5.01 -10.08
N LEU A 16 1.62 -3.69 -9.96
CA LEU A 16 0.75 -2.71 -10.60
C LEU A 16 1.07 -2.66 -12.11
N VAL A 17 0.62 -3.68 -12.86
CA VAL A 17 0.82 -3.76 -14.30
C VAL A 17 -0.08 -2.77 -15.02
N LEU A 18 0.46 -1.59 -15.32
CA LEU A 18 -0.19 -0.58 -16.15
C LEU A 18 -0.13 -0.99 -17.64
N ALA A 19 -1.04 -1.86 -18.06
CA ALA A 19 -1.16 -2.29 -19.46
C ALA A 19 -1.94 -1.25 -20.30
N CYS A 20 -1.26 -0.55 -21.21
CA CYS A 20 -1.89 0.35 -22.19
C CYS A 20 -1.89 -0.24 -23.62
N GLY A 21 -3.04 -0.13 -24.31
CA GLY A 21 -3.32 -0.57 -25.70
C GLY A 21 -3.71 -2.05 -25.82
N GLY A 22 -4.62 -2.52 -26.69
CA GLY A 22 -5.48 -1.91 -27.72
C GLY A 22 -6.07 -3.04 -28.62
N ASP A 23 -7.15 -2.94 -29.37
CA ASP A 23 -8.13 -1.86 -29.62
C ASP A 23 -9.44 -2.44 -30.22
N ALA A 24 -10.57 -1.71 -30.13
CA ALA A 24 -11.90 -1.99 -30.72
C ALA A 24 -12.68 -3.20 -30.13
N GLU A 25 -14.03 -3.27 -30.15
CA GLU A 25 -15.05 -2.58 -30.96
C GLU A 25 -16.41 -2.47 -30.19
N THR A 26 -17.19 -1.42 -30.47
CA THR A 26 -18.66 -1.22 -30.28
C THR A 26 -19.43 -1.92 -29.13
N GLU A 27 -19.98 -1.13 -28.19
CA GLU A 27 -21.44 -0.87 -28.04
C GLU A 27 -21.72 0.09 -26.86
N GLN A 28 -22.53 1.14 -27.08
CA GLN A 28 -23.11 1.93 -25.98
C GLN A 28 -24.48 1.36 -25.62
N PRO A 29 -24.76 1.20 -24.32
CA PRO A 29 -26.05 1.70 -23.85
C PRO A 29 -25.99 2.43 -22.51
N THR A 30 -26.83 3.48 -22.43
CA THR A 30 -27.48 4.02 -21.21
C THR A 30 -26.62 4.40 -20.00
N THR A 31 -26.66 5.70 -19.69
CA THR A 31 -26.35 6.27 -18.38
C THR A 31 -27.00 5.47 -17.24
N ASP A 32 -26.17 4.80 -16.44
CA ASP A 32 -26.53 4.40 -15.08
C ASP A 32 -25.40 4.83 -14.15
N ALA A 33 -25.75 5.52 -13.05
CA ALA A 33 -24.79 6.19 -12.17
C ALA A 33 -24.18 5.19 -11.17
N ARG A 34 -23.55 4.14 -11.70
CA ARG A 34 -22.94 3.02 -10.97
C ARG A 34 -21.64 2.57 -11.62
N ALA A 35 -20.68 3.48 -11.69
CA ALA A 35 -19.31 3.22 -12.15
C ALA A 35 -18.24 3.80 -11.19
N ALA A 36 -18.56 3.83 -9.89
CA ALA A 36 -17.70 4.38 -8.83
C ALA A 36 -17.66 3.45 -7.59
N ALA A 37 -17.81 2.13 -7.79
CA ALA A 37 -17.97 1.16 -6.71
C ALA A 37 -17.20 -0.17 -6.92
N ASP A 38 -16.16 -0.14 -7.76
CA ASP A 38 -15.20 -1.25 -7.98
C ASP A 38 -13.75 -0.78 -7.72
N ALA A 39 -13.58 0.02 -6.66
CA ALA A 39 -12.28 0.15 -6.03
C ALA A 39 -11.98 -1.17 -5.29
N PRO A 40 -10.75 -1.71 -5.35
CA PRO A 40 -10.39 -2.90 -4.58
C PRO A 40 -10.67 -2.69 -3.09
N GLN A 41 -11.65 -3.42 -2.56
CA GLN A 41 -12.05 -3.29 -1.17
C GLN A 41 -10.94 -3.90 -0.30
N MET A 42 -10.04 -3.07 0.25
CA MET A 42 -8.94 -3.50 1.10
C MET A 42 -9.45 -4.02 2.45
N GLY A 43 -9.81 -5.30 2.43
CA GLY A 43 -10.25 -6.08 3.57
C GLY A 43 -11.56 -5.60 4.19
N GLN A 44 -11.96 -6.29 5.25
CA GLN A 44 -12.91 -5.74 6.21
C GLN A 44 -12.17 -4.81 7.16
N SER A 45 -11.61 -3.72 6.62
CA SER A 45 -11.20 -2.56 7.42
C SER A 45 -12.41 -2.15 8.28
N ASN A 46 -12.27 -2.23 9.59
CA ASN A 46 -13.38 -1.96 10.49
C ASN A 46 -13.65 -0.44 10.55
N GLU A 47 -14.84 -0.03 11.00
CA GLU A 47 -15.24 1.40 11.03
C GLU A 47 -14.23 2.27 11.82
N ALA A 48 -13.63 1.74 12.89
CA ALA A 48 -12.66 2.48 13.69
C ALA A 48 -11.31 2.65 12.97
N ASP A 49 -10.87 1.66 12.19
CA ASP A 49 -9.69 1.79 11.33
C ASP A 49 -9.93 2.83 10.23
N ILE A 50 -11.16 2.89 9.68
CA ILE A 50 -11.56 3.91 8.69
C ILE A 50 -11.54 5.31 9.33
N GLU A 51 -12.14 5.47 10.52
CA GLU A 51 -12.16 6.74 11.27
C GLU A 51 -10.73 7.19 11.63
N GLU A 52 -9.89 6.30 12.17
CA GLU A 52 -8.50 6.59 12.57
C GLU A 52 -7.63 7.04 11.37
N VAL A 53 -7.78 6.40 10.22
CA VAL A 53 -7.07 6.77 8.98
C VAL A 53 -7.59 8.08 8.40
N ALA A 54 -8.91 8.28 8.37
CA ALA A 54 -9.53 9.51 7.88
C ALA A 54 -9.12 10.73 8.72
N ASP A 55 -9.04 10.56 10.05
CA ASP A 55 -8.63 11.61 10.98
C ASP A 55 -7.10 11.79 11.10
N TYR A 56 -6.28 10.89 10.55
CA TYR A 56 -4.83 11.04 10.55
C TYR A 56 -4.38 12.24 9.69
N ARG A 57 -3.32 12.92 10.11
CA ARG A 57 -2.68 13.99 9.34
C ARG A 57 -1.29 13.56 8.91
N LEU A 58 -1.09 13.42 7.59
CA LEU A 58 0.21 13.14 7.01
C LEU A 58 1.21 14.26 7.31
N THR A 59 2.45 13.86 7.59
CA THR A 59 3.60 14.76 7.75
C THR A 59 4.82 14.10 7.11
N LEU A 60 5.81 14.91 6.70
CA LEU A 60 7.02 14.37 6.08
C LEU A 60 7.79 13.46 7.06
N ASP A 61 7.89 13.86 8.33
CA ASP A 61 8.51 13.05 9.40
C ASP A 61 7.84 11.68 9.57
N ALA A 62 6.50 11.60 9.55
CA ALA A 62 5.79 10.32 9.64
C ALA A 62 6.07 9.41 8.42
N VAL A 63 6.09 9.98 7.21
CA VAL A 63 6.38 9.23 5.98
C VAL A 63 7.86 8.82 5.89
N GLU A 64 8.79 9.67 6.31
CA GLU A 64 10.22 9.34 6.40
C GLU A 64 10.47 8.18 7.37
N LYS A 65 9.78 8.15 8.52
CA LYS A 65 9.84 7.02 9.45
C LYS A 65 9.20 5.75 8.88
N MET A 66 8.08 5.86 8.15
CA MET A 66 7.46 4.71 7.47
C MET A 66 8.40 4.13 6.41
N HIS A 67 9.05 4.99 5.62
CA HIS A 67 10.09 4.59 4.66
C HIS A 67 11.28 3.91 5.37
N GLN A 68 11.78 4.47 6.48
CA GLN A 68 12.85 3.84 7.26
C GLN A 68 12.43 2.49 7.85
N ALA A 69 11.17 2.35 8.29
CA ALA A 69 10.62 1.07 8.74
C ALA A 69 10.61 0.04 7.60
N GLN A 70 10.20 0.42 6.39
CA GLN A 70 10.24 -0.46 5.22
C GLN A 70 11.67 -0.91 4.90
N LEU A 71 12.65 0.00 4.89
CA LEU A 71 14.07 -0.35 4.73
C LEU A 71 14.57 -1.33 5.81
N ASN A 72 14.18 -1.11 7.07
CA ASN A 72 14.52 -2.01 8.18
C ASN A 72 13.89 -3.41 8.02
N ILE A 73 12.67 -3.48 7.47
CA ILE A 73 11.96 -4.74 7.18
C ILE A 73 12.65 -5.48 6.03
N TYR A 74 13.03 -4.81 4.94
CA TYR A 74 13.84 -5.42 3.87
C TYR A 74 15.17 -5.97 4.41
N ALA A 75 15.87 -5.21 5.25
CA ALA A 75 17.08 -5.68 5.91
C ALA A 75 16.84 -6.84 6.89
N ALA A 76 15.62 -7.02 7.43
CA ALA A 76 15.23 -8.21 8.19
C ALA A 76 14.99 -9.42 7.28
N MET A 77 14.26 -9.24 6.18
CA MET A 77 13.98 -10.30 5.20
C MET A 77 15.27 -10.84 4.55
N GLN A 78 16.24 -9.99 4.22
CA GLN A 78 17.54 -10.46 3.72
C GLN A 78 18.32 -11.32 4.74
N ARG A 79 18.18 -11.04 6.04
CA ARG A 79 18.81 -11.82 7.12
C ARG A 79 18.08 -13.14 7.40
N ASN A 80 16.76 -13.16 7.22
CA ASN A 80 15.93 -14.35 7.38
C ASN A 80 14.79 -14.34 6.34
N PRO A 81 14.96 -14.99 5.18
CA PRO A 81 13.95 -15.00 4.11
C PRO A 81 12.59 -15.62 4.49
N GLN A 82 12.50 -16.35 5.61
CA GLN A 82 11.21 -16.83 6.12
C GLN A 82 10.33 -15.70 6.64
N ILE A 83 10.90 -14.56 7.04
CA ILE A 83 10.15 -13.37 7.50
C ILE A 83 9.14 -12.91 6.45
N ALA A 84 9.49 -12.93 5.16
CA ALA A 84 8.57 -12.54 4.09
C ALA A 84 7.28 -13.38 4.08
N GLN A 85 7.40 -14.70 4.30
CA GLN A 85 6.23 -15.60 4.41
C GLN A 85 5.50 -15.44 5.74
N MET A 86 6.24 -15.28 6.84
CA MET A 86 5.65 -15.15 8.19
C MET A 86 4.89 -13.84 8.38
N ALA A 87 5.40 -12.73 7.82
CA ALA A 87 4.80 -11.40 7.92
C ALA A 87 3.78 -11.10 6.81
N SER A 88 3.60 -12.00 5.83
CA SER A 88 2.61 -11.86 4.77
C SER A 88 1.19 -11.77 5.35
N MET A 89 0.37 -10.96 4.70
CA MET A 89 -1.04 -10.76 5.01
C MET A 89 -1.80 -10.59 3.70
N ASP A 90 -2.89 -11.33 3.55
CA ASP A 90 -3.76 -11.14 2.40
C ASP A 90 -4.52 -9.82 2.55
N ALA A 91 -4.65 -9.04 1.48
CA ALA A 91 -5.29 -7.72 1.53
C ALA A 91 -6.76 -7.80 2.01
N GLU A 92 -7.41 -8.95 1.82
CA GLU A 92 -8.77 -9.25 2.29
C GLU A 92 -8.85 -9.43 3.83
N GLU A 93 -7.75 -9.83 4.48
CA GLU A 93 -7.63 -10.02 5.93
C GLU A 93 -7.11 -8.76 6.66
N PHE A 94 -6.73 -7.72 5.92
CA PHE A 94 -6.05 -6.56 6.47
C PHE A 94 -6.97 -5.71 7.36
N SER A 95 -6.45 -5.38 8.55
CA SER A 95 -6.96 -4.39 9.50
C SER A 95 -5.79 -3.91 10.38
N LEU A 96 -5.91 -2.78 11.07
CA LEU A 96 -4.84 -2.28 11.95
C LEU A 96 -4.57 -3.25 13.12
N ASP A 97 -5.63 -3.85 13.67
CA ASP A 97 -5.53 -4.87 14.73
C ASP A 97 -4.85 -6.15 14.21
N ALA A 98 -5.18 -6.60 13.00
CA ALA A 98 -4.53 -7.78 12.39
C ALA A 98 -3.06 -7.49 12.10
N LEU A 99 -2.71 -6.31 11.60
CA LEU A 99 -1.33 -5.89 11.34
C LEU A 99 -0.50 -5.90 12.63
N GLU A 100 -1.04 -5.32 13.70
CA GLU A 100 -0.39 -5.32 15.02
C GLU A 100 -0.22 -6.75 15.58
N ALA A 101 -1.24 -7.60 15.49
CA ALA A 101 -1.13 -9.00 15.89
C ALA A 101 -0.06 -9.75 15.06
N ARG A 102 -0.08 -9.60 13.73
CA ARG A 102 0.86 -10.26 12.82
C ARG A 102 2.31 -9.85 13.07
N PHE A 103 2.58 -8.57 13.33
CA PHE A 103 3.94 -8.11 13.59
C PHE A 103 4.40 -8.47 15.01
N ASN A 104 3.50 -8.60 15.98
CA ASN A 104 3.84 -9.17 17.29
C ASN A 104 4.25 -10.66 17.20
N ASP A 105 3.67 -11.43 16.28
CA ASP A 105 4.08 -12.82 15.98
C ASP A 105 5.43 -12.91 15.24
N VAL A 106 5.93 -11.80 14.67
CA VAL A 106 7.23 -11.72 13.96
C VAL A 106 8.10 -10.60 14.56
N PRO A 107 8.73 -10.84 15.73
CA PRO A 107 9.41 -9.79 16.50
C PRO A 107 10.47 -9.01 15.70
N GLU A 108 11.14 -9.62 14.73
CA GLU A 108 12.10 -8.94 13.85
C GLU A 108 11.47 -7.83 13.02
N VAL A 109 10.22 -8.00 12.57
CA VAL A 109 9.45 -7.00 11.80
C VAL A 109 8.93 -5.91 12.72
N ARG A 110 8.39 -6.27 13.89
CA ARG A 110 8.02 -5.27 14.90
C ARG A 110 9.21 -4.40 15.32
N ASN A 111 10.36 -5.00 15.61
CA ASN A 111 11.59 -4.26 15.94
C ASN A 111 12.06 -3.37 14.78
N ALA A 112 11.87 -3.79 13.52
CA ALA A 112 12.20 -2.99 12.35
C ALA A 112 11.34 -1.71 12.24
N VAL A 113 10.06 -1.79 12.60
CA VAL A 113 9.16 -0.63 12.69
C VAL A 113 9.50 0.25 13.91
N GLU A 114 9.60 -0.34 15.10
CA GLU A 114 9.83 0.41 16.35
C GLU A 114 11.19 1.13 16.36
N SER A 115 12.22 0.57 15.72
CA SER A 115 13.53 1.22 15.56
C SER A 115 13.53 2.41 14.58
N ALA A 116 12.51 2.54 13.73
CA ALA A 116 12.25 3.75 12.95
C ALA A 116 11.46 4.82 13.74
N GLY A 117 11.02 4.52 14.96
CA GLY A 117 10.30 5.47 15.82
C GLY A 117 8.80 5.56 15.57
N LEU A 118 8.19 4.52 15.00
CA LEU A 118 6.74 4.34 14.88
C LEU A 118 6.27 3.15 15.72
N SER A 119 5.03 3.17 16.21
CA SER A 119 4.36 1.93 16.62
C SER A 119 3.88 1.14 15.38
N VAL A 120 3.57 -0.15 15.53
CA VAL A 120 3.02 -0.94 14.40
C VAL A 120 1.68 -0.37 13.93
N ARG A 121 0.80 0.02 14.86
CA ARG A 121 -0.48 0.64 14.51
C ARG A 121 -0.27 1.95 13.75
N GLU A 122 0.60 2.83 14.25
CA GLU A 122 0.92 4.10 13.59
C GLU A 122 1.54 3.89 12.19
N TYR A 123 2.42 2.91 12.02
CA TYR A 123 2.95 2.50 10.70
C TYR A 123 1.83 2.08 9.73
N GLY A 124 0.85 1.30 10.21
CA GLY A 124 -0.35 0.96 9.43
C GLY A 124 -1.18 2.19 9.05
N VAL A 125 -1.45 3.08 10.01
CA VAL A 125 -2.23 4.31 9.79
C VAL A 125 -1.54 5.23 8.78
N VAL A 126 -0.23 5.47 8.90
CA VAL A 126 0.55 6.28 7.94
C VAL A 126 0.49 5.66 6.53
N MET A 127 0.65 4.33 6.43
CA MET A 127 0.58 3.61 5.16
C MET A 127 -0.78 3.79 4.49
N LEU A 128 -1.87 3.58 5.22
CA LEU A 128 -3.24 3.69 4.69
C LEU A 128 -3.60 5.13 4.32
N ALA A 129 -3.26 6.11 5.16
CA ALA A 129 -3.51 7.52 4.90
C ALA A 129 -2.74 8.01 3.66
N LEU A 130 -1.47 7.58 3.50
CA LEU A 130 -0.67 7.89 2.32
C LEU A 130 -1.20 7.19 1.07
N PHE A 131 -1.62 5.93 1.18
CA PHE A 131 -2.23 5.19 0.07
C PHE A 131 -3.51 5.86 -0.42
N GLN A 132 -4.46 6.16 0.48
CA GLN A 132 -5.70 6.85 0.14
C GLN A 132 -5.44 8.21 -0.52
N ALA A 133 -4.54 9.02 0.06
CA ALA A 133 -4.20 10.33 -0.49
C ALA A 133 -3.50 10.27 -1.85
N SER A 134 -2.66 9.24 -2.07
CA SER A 134 -1.99 9.01 -3.35
C SER A 134 -2.96 8.55 -4.43
N PHE A 135 -3.90 7.68 -4.09
CA PHE A 135 -4.96 7.23 -5.00
C PHE A 135 -5.94 8.36 -5.35
N ALA A 136 -6.32 9.16 -4.35
CA ALA A 136 -7.11 10.38 -4.55
C ALA A 136 -6.40 11.35 -5.50
N GLN A 137 -5.12 11.65 -5.28
CA GLN A 137 -4.35 12.53 -6.16
C GLN A 137 -4.24 11.97 -7.59
N ALA A 138 -4.00 10.67 -7.75
CA ALA A 138 -3.96 10.02 -9.06
C ALA A 138 -5.32 10.13 -9.80
N SER A 139 -6.44 10.06 -9.06
CA SER A 139 -7.78 10.24 -9.62
C SER A 139 -8.00 11.66 -10.13
N LEU A 140 -7.50 12.68 -9.42
CA LEU A 140 -7.52 14.08 -9.90
C LEU A 140 -6.62 14.29 -11.12
N ASP A 141 -5.45 13.63 -11.16
CA ASP A 141 -4.57 13.67 -12.34
C ASP A 141 -5.22 13.01 -13.58
N MET A 142 -6.16 12.08 -13.37
CA MET A 142 -7.03 11.48 -14.41
C MET A 142 -8.29 12.31 -14.72
N GLY A 143 -8.50 13.43 -14.03
CA GLY A 143 -9.62 14.36 -14.28
C GLY A 143 -10.88 14.15 -13.44
N ALA A 144 -10.81 13.40 -12.33
CA ALA A 144 -11.88 13.36 -11.34
C ALA A 144 -12.08 14.73 -10.64
N ASP A 145 -13.29 14.99 -10.15
CA ASP A 145 -13.56 16.19 -9.36
C ASP A 145 -13.03 16.07 -7.93
N ARG A 146 -12.49 17.18 -7.39
CA ARG A 146 -11.86 17.19 -6.06
C ARG A 146 -12.87 17.05 -4.92
N ASP A 147 -14.03 17.68 -5.02
CA ASP A 147 -15.04 17.63 -3.97
C ASP A 147 -15.72 16.25 -3.97
N GLU A 148 -15.93 15.63 -5.14
CA GLU A 148 -16.40 14.24 -5.25
C GLU A 148 -15.41 13.25 -4.64
N VAL A 149 -14.10 13.36 -4.93
CA VAL A 149 -13.06 12.48 -4.36
C VAL A 149 -12.96 12.62 -2.84
N LEU A 150 -13.00 13.85 -2.31
CA LEU A 150 -12.99 14.09 -0.86
C LEU A 150 -14.26 13.55 -0.18
N ALA A 151 -15.43 13.71 -0.79
CA ALA A 151 -16.68 13.18 -0.27
C ALA A 151 -16.74 11.64 -0.30
N ALA A 152 -16.17 11.00 -1.33
CA ALA A 152 -16.15 9.55 -1.48
C ALA A 152 -15.15 8.85 -0.53
N THR A 153 -14.05 9.51 -0.19
CA THR A 153 -12.99 8.95 0.66
C THR A 153 -13.13 9.32 2.13
N GLY A 154 -13.77 10.44 2.46
CA GLY A 154 -13.86 10.96 3.84
C GLY A 154 -12.54 11.48 4.41
N MET A 155 -11.45 11.46 3.63
CA MET A 155 -10.11 11.82 4.07
C MET A 155 -9.98 13.32 4.40
N ARG A 156 -9.03 13.67 5.28
CA ARG A 156 -8.60 15.06 5.44
C ARG A 156 -8.11 15.68 4.12
N PRO A 157 -8.63 16.85 3.69
CA PRO A 157 -8.12 17.57 2.52
C PRO A 157 -6.62 17.88 2.62
N GLU A 158 -6.09 18.09 3.83
CA GLU A 158 -4.67 18.34 4.03
C GLU A 158 -3.78 17.15 3.63
N ASN A 159 -4.28 15.91 3.67
CA ASN A 159 -3.52 14.73 3.24
C ASN A 159 -3.38 14.69 1.70
N LEU A 160 -4.42 15.14 0.98
CA LEU A 160 -4.39 15.29 -0.47
C LEU A 160 -3.40 16.39 -0.89
N ASP A 161 -3.46 17.54 -0.21
CA ASP A 161 -2.53 18.66 -0.44
C ASP A 161 -1.08 18.30 -0.05
N PHE A 162 -0.89 17.48 1.00
CA PHE A 162 0.40 16.93 1.38
C PHE A 162 1.02 16.10 0.24
N VAL A 163 0.27 15.15 -0.34
CA VAL A 163 0.76 14.34 -1.46
C VAL A 163 1.07 15.21 -2.68
N ALA A 164 0.21 16.18 -3.01
CA ALA A 164 0.44 17.11 -4.11
C ALA A 164 1.71 17.96 -3.92
N HIS A 165 2.02 18.36 -2.68
CA HIS A 165 3.20 19.16 -2.33
C HIS A 165 4.50 18.36 -2.29
N HIS A 166 4.47 17.12 -1.78
CA HIS A 166 5.65 16.29 -1.54
C HIS A 166 5.94 15.23 -2.62
N ARG A 167 5.35 15.35 -3.82
CA ARG A 167 5.51 14.39 -4.94
C ARG A 167 6.97 13.96 -5.18
N ASP A 168 7.91 14.90 -5.18
CA ASP A 168 9.33 14.64 -5.45
C ASP A 168 10.06 13.95 -4.28
N ASP A 169 9.57 14.09 -3.04
CA ASP A 169 10.06 13.37 -1.87
C ASP A 169 9.51 11.94 -1.86
N LEU A 170 8.19 11.80 -2.05
CA LEU A 170 7.50 10.50 -2.11
C LEU A 170 8.06 9.61 -3.21
N ARG A 171 8.25 10.17 -4.42
CA ARG A 171 8.86 9.46 -5.54
C ARG A 171 10.27 8.99 -5.22
N ARG A 172 11.10 9.82 -4.59
CA ARG A 172 12.48 9.47 -4.21
C ARG A 172 12.52 8.31 -3.23
N MET A 173 11.60 8.27 -2.27
CA MET A 173 11.47 7.15 -1.31
C MET A 173 11.01 5.87 -2.03
N GLN A 174 10.06 5.97 -2.97
CA GLN A 174 9.63 4.85 -3.80
C GLN A 174 10.79 4.30 -4.66
N ASP A 175 11.51 5.16 -5.38
CA ASP A 175 12.66 4.78 -6.21
C ASP A 175 13.76 4.10 -5.36
N GLN A 176 13.95 4.53 -4.10
CA GLN A 176 14.89 3.91 -3.15
C GLN A 176 14.44 2.51 -2.69
N LEU A 177 13.17 2.32 -2.37
CA LEU A 177 12.62 1.01 -2.00
C LEU A 177 12.69 0.02 -3.16
N GLU A 178 12.39 0.47 -4.39
CA GLU A 178 12.48 -0.37 -5.59
C GLU A 178 13.91 -0.86 -5.83
N ALA A 179 14.91 0.04 -5.72
CA ALA A 179 16.32 -0.34 -5.83
C ALA A 179 16.73 -1.39 -4.77
N VAL A 180 16.33 -1.21 -3.51
CA VAL A 180 16.61 -2.17 -2.42
C VAL A 180 15.93 -3.52 -2.64
N ALA A 181 14.72 -3.54 -3.21
CA ALA A 181 14.03 -4.77 -3.56
C ALA A 181 14.72 -5.50 -4.73
N GLN A 182 15.12 -4.78 -5.79
CA GLN A 182 15.85 -5.33 -6.93
C GLN A 182 17.22 -5.92 -6.52
N GLU A 183 17.99 -5.22 -5.68
CA GLU A 183 19.27 -5.74 -5.14
C GLU A 183 19.06 -7.02 -4.30
N ALA A 184 17.95 -7.13 -3.56
CA ALA A 184 17.62 -8.32 -2.80
C ALA A 184 17.28 -9.53 -3.71
N ASP A 185 16.55 -9.31 -4.80
CA ASP A 185 16.20 -10.34 -5.79
C ASP A 185 17.41 -10.78 -6.64
N GLU A 186 18.36 -9.89 -6.94
CA GLU A 186 19.61 -10.23 -7.62
C GLU A 186 20.55 -11.06 -6.73
N THR A 187 20.63 -10.74 -5.44
CA THR A 187 21.49 -11.47 -4.48
C THR A 187 20.94 -12.82 -4.02
N ALA A 188 19.69 -13.14 -4.35
CA ALA A 188 19.03 -14.40 -4.03
C ALA A 188 19.17 -15.50 -5.11
N GLN A 189 19.82 -15.21 -6.25
CA GLN A 189 19.99 -16.09 -7.42
C GLN A 189 21.34 -16.84 -7.44
#